data_AF-A0A3M1U4T7-F1
#
_entry.id   AF-A0A3M1U4T7-F1
#
_cell.length_a   1.000
_cell.length_b   1.000
_cell.length_c   1.000
_cell.angle_alpha   90.00
_cell.angle_beta   90.00
_cell.angle_gamma   90.00
#
_symmetry.space_group_name_H-M   'P 1'
#
loop_
_entity.id
_entity.type
_entity.pdbx_description
1 polymer ?
#
loop_
_entity_poly.entity_id
_entity_poly.type
_entity_poly.pdbx_seq_one_letter_code
_entity_poly.pdbx_strand_id
1 'polypeptide(L)' 'MMFHTLLLTLPGGWELLMIGSIIGIIVWAFFDAAMSKFDKPQDKFLWISVIVFLGIFGAVGYLLFGRKGKMQG' A
#
# COMPACT_ATOMS: atom_id res chain seq x y z
N MET A 1 -21.77 -14.76 -23.00
CA MET A 1 -20.98 -13.51 -22.98
C MET A 1 -20.76 -12.90 -21.59
N MET A 2 -21.34 -13.44 -20.50
CA MET A 2 -21.25 -12.83 -19.16
C MET A 2 -20.03 -13.29 -18.31
N PHE A 3 -19.37 -14.39 -18.71
CA PHE A 3 -18.22 -14.96 -17.98
C PHE A 3 -16.89 -14.25 -18.30
N HIS A 4 -16.71 -13.76 -19.53
CA HIS A 4 -15.51 -13.02 -19.92
C HIS A 4 -15.40 -11.65 -19.24
N THR A 5 -16.54 -11.04 -18.86
CA THR A 5 -16.59 -9.75 -18.17
C THR A 5 -16.12 -9.86 -16.71
N LEU A 6 -16.27 -11.02 -16.07
CA LEU A 6 -15.77 -11.26 -14.71
C LEU A 6 -14.25 -11.45 -14.68
N LEU A 7 -13.68 -12.08 -15.72
CA LEU A 7 -12.24 -12.24 -15.86
C LEU A 7 -11.51 -10.96 -16.30
N LEU A 8 -12.20 -10.03 -16.96
CA LEU A 8 -11.62 -8.74 -17.38
C LEU A 8 -11.67 -7.66 -16.30
N THR A 9 -12.51 -7.81 -15.29
CA THR A 9 -12.71 -6.81 -14.22
C THR A 9 -12.00 -7.18 -12.92
N LEU A 10 -11.68 -8.47 -12.72
CA LEU A 10 -10.84 -8.91 -11.62
C LEU A 10 -9.37 -8.75 -12.02
N PRO A 11 -8.50 -8.22 -11.14
CA PRO A 11 -7.07 -8.24 -11.37
C PRO A 11 -6.63 -9.68 -11.60
N GLY A 12 -5.85 -9.93 -12.64
CA GLY A 12 -5.30 -11.25 -12.93
C GLY A 12 -4.44 -11.76 -11.78
N GLY A 13 -4.17 -13.07 -11.75
CA GLY A 13 -3.41 -13.70 -10.65
C GLY A 13 -2.06 -13.02 -10.38
N TRP A 14 -1.39 -12.52 -11.43
CA TRP A 14 -0.12 -11.80 -11.30
C TRP A 14 -0.29 -10.40 -10.67
N GLU A 15 -1.34 -9.67 -11.01
CA GLU A 15 -1.64 -8.36 -10.43
C GLU A 15 -1.99 -8.49 -8.94
N LEU A 16 -2.75 -9.53 -8.57
CA LEU A 16 -3.05 -9.83 -7.17
C LEU A 16 -1.79 -10.18 -6.37
N LEU A 17 -0.85 -10.93 -6.95
CA LEU A 17 0.43 -11.24 -6.31
C LEU A 17 1.28 -9.98 -6.10
N MET A 18 1.32 -9.07 -7.08
CA MET A 18 2.06 -7.81 -6.93
C MET A 18 1.43 -6.91 -5.88
N ILE A 19 0.10 -6.70 -5.91
CA ILE A 19 -0.60 -5.90 -4.90
C ILE A 19 -0.47 -6.54 -3.51
N GLY A 20 -0.69 -7.85 -3.43
CA GLY A 20 -0.60 -8.63 -2.20
C GLY A 20 0.81 -8.62 -1.60
N SER A 21 1.87 -8.68 -2.41
CA SER A 21 3.25 -8.60 -1.92
C SER A 21 3.59 -7.21 -1.38
N ILE A 22 3.15 -6.13 -2.04
CA ILE A 22 3.34 -4.75 -1.52
C ILE A 22 2.64 -4.59 -0.17
N ILE A 23 1.38 -5.01 -0.06
CA ILE A 23 0.62 -4.94 1.20
C ILE A 23 1.29 -5.83 2.27
N GLY A 24 1.70 -7.04 1.89
CA GLY A 24 2.38 -7.99 2.78
C GLY A 24 3.69 -7.43 3.34
N ILE A 25 4.50 -6.76 2.52
CA ILE A 25 5.74 -6.11 2.95
C ILE A 25 5.46 -4.99 3.96
N ILE A 26 4.44 -4.15 3.70
CA ILE A 26 4.08 -3.06 4.63
C ILE A 26 3.63 -3.63 5.98
N VAL A 27 2.76 -4.64 5.97
CA VAL A 27 2.28 -5.30 7.20
C VAL A 27 3.44 -5.96 7.94
N TRP A 28 4.30 -6.67 7.23
CA TRP A 28 5.45 -7.34 7.82
C TRP A 28 6.43 -6.34 8.45
N ALA A 29 6.78 -5.26 7.73
CA ALA A 29 7.64 -4.20 8.26
C ALA A 29 7.05 -3.53 9.50
N PHE A 30 5.72 -3.34 9.54
CA PHE A 30 5.05 -2.81 10.72
C PHE A 30 5.15 -3.78 11.90
N PHE A 31 4.90 -5.08 11.69
CA PHE A 31 5.04 -6.10 12.74
C PHE A 31 6.47 -6.21 13.24
N ASP A 32 7.46 -6.18 12.34
CA ASP A 32 8.87 -6.21 12.67
C ASP A 32 9.27 -4.99 13.52
N ALA A 33 8.89 -3.78 13.11
CA ALA A 33 9.12 -2.57 13.88
C ALA A 33 8.37 -2.54 15.21
N ALA A 34 7.16 -3.12 15.28
CA ALA A 34 6.38 -3.18 16.52
C ALA A 34 6.98 -4.16 17.53
N MET A 35 7.48 -5.31 17.08
CA MET A 35 8.05 -6.35 17.95
C MET A 35 9.54 -6.15 18.25
N SER A 36 10.25 -5.41 17.41
CA SER A 36 11.68 -5.15 17.59
C SER A 36 11.98 -4.32 18.84
N LYS A 37 13.09 -4.64 19.48
CA LYS A 37 13.70 -3.87 20.57
C LYS A 37 14.64 -2.83 19.95
N PHE A 38 14.29 -1.56 20.09
CA PHE A 38 15.12 -0.45 19.65
C PHE A 38 15.90 0.08 20.84
N ASP A 39 17.16 0.48 20.62
CA ASP A 39 18.02 1.04 21.67
C ASP A 39 17.45 2.33 22.25
N LYS A 40 16.76 3.13 21.42
CA LYS A 40 16.12 4.37 21.83
C LYS A 40 14.63 4.32 21.47
N PRO A 41 13.72 4.69 22.39
CA PRO A 41 12.28 4.75 22.11
C PRO A 41 11.94 5.64 20.91
N GLN A 42 12.65 6.77 20.75
CA GLN A 42 12.45 7.70 19.64
C GLN A 42 12.72 7.08 18.26
N ASP A 43 13.67 6.15 18.16
CA ASP A 43 14.00 5.49 16.90
C ASP A 43 12.85 4.57 16.48
N LYS A 44 12.25 3.87 17.44
CA LYS A 44 11.05 3.05 17.23
C LYS A 44 9.87 3.89 16.73
N PHE A 45 9.61 5.02 17.39
CA PHE A 45 8.54 5.94 16.98
C PHE A 45 8.78 6.51 15.57
N LEU A 46 10.03 6.85 15.24
CA LEU A 46 10.40 7.33 13.91
C LEU A 46 10.09 6.29 12.83
N TRP A 47 10.55 5.05 13.00
CA TRP A 47 10.37 3.99 12.00
C TRP A 47 8.90 3.59 11.83
N ILE A 48 8.14 3.45 12.92
CA ILE A 48 6.69 3.19 12.84
C ILE A 48 5.98 4.34 12.11
N SER A 49 6.35 5.59 12.42
CA SER A 49 5.79 6.76 11.73
C SER A 49 6.10 6.71 10.24
N VAL A 50 7.34 6.43 9.85
CA VAL A 50 7.75 6.31 8.43
C VAL A 50 6.90 5.27 7.70
N ILE A 51 6.71 4.07 8.28
CA ILE A 51 5.92 2.99 7.67
C ILE A 51 4.46 3.42 7.44
N VAL A 52 3.83 4.06 8.44
CA VAL A 52 2.44 4.51 8.35
C VAL A 52 2.30 5.67 7.36
N PHE A 53 3.18 6.67 7.46
CA PHE A 53 3.11 7.86 6.62
C PHE A 53 3.46 7.57 5.16
N LEU A 54 4.27 6.56 4.85
CA LEU A 54 4.51 6.14 3.46
C LEU A 54 3.21 5.78 2.74
N GLY A 55 2.30 5.06 3.40
CA GLY A 55 0.98 4.74 2.86
C GLY A 55 0.10 5.99 2.69
N ILE A 56 0.10 6.87 3.69
CA ILE A 56 -0.70 8.10 3.70
C ILE A 56 -0.22 9.07 2.60
N PHE A 57 1.07 9.33 2.49
CA PHE A 57 1.63 10.23 1.48
C PHE A 57 1.39 9.71 0.05
N GLY A 58 1.45 8.39 -0.17
CA GLY A 58 1.06 7.79 -1.45
C GLY A 58 -0.41 8.07 -1.80
N ALA A 59 -1.32 7.88 -0.84
CA ALA A 59 -2.74 8.14 -1.01
C ALA A 59 -3.05 9.63 -1.23
N VAL A 60 -2.44 10.51 -0.44
CA VAL A 60 -2.58 11.97 -0.58
C VAL A 60 -2.03 12.42 -1.93
N GLY A 61 -0.87 11.92 -2.37
CA GLY A 61 -0.31 12.19 -3.69
C GLY A 61 -1.26 11.79 -4.82
N TYR A 62 -1.89 10.62 -4.72
CA TYR A 62 -2.93 10.20 -5.68
C TYR A 62 -4.14 11.14 -5.68
N LEU A 63 -4.62 11.57 -4.51
CA LEU A 63 -5.79 12.46 -4.41
C LEU A 63 -5.51 13.86 -4.97
N LEU A 64 -4.30 14.38 -4.75
CA LEU A 64 -3.92 15.72 -5.20
C LEU A 64 -3.55 15.77 -6.69
N PHE A 65 -2.78 14.79 -7.16
CA PHE A 65 -2.21 14.80 -8.52
C PHE A 65 -2.90 13.79 -9.44
N GLY A 66 -3.18 12.57 -8.97
CA GLY A 66 -3.80 11.51 -9.76
C GLY A 66 -5.29 11.73 -10.05
N ARG A 67 -6.03 12.36 -9.14
CA ARG A 67 -7.48 12.61 -9.32
C ARG A 67 -7.80 13.59 -10.44
N LYS A 68 -6.85 14.47 -10.80
CA LYS A 68 -7.04 15.46 -11.89
C LYS A 68 -7.12 14.84 -13.28
N GLY A 69 -6.72 13.57 -13.46
CA GLY A 69 -6.82 12.85 -14.73
C GLY A 69 -8.15 12.12 -15.00
N LYS A 70 -9.12 12.16 -14.07
CA LYS A 70 -10.41 11.43 -14.20
C LYS A 70 -11.59 12.26 -14.75
N MET A 71 -11.31 13.36 -15.46
CA MET A 71 -12.34 14.09 -16.22
C MET A 71 -12.01 14.08 -17.71
N GLN A 72 -12.33 12.95 -18.36
CA GLN A 72 -12.79 12.80 -19.75
C GLN A 72 -12.69 11.31 -20.13
N GLY A 73 -13.85 10.67 -20.23
CA GLY A 73 -14.06 9.24 -20.50
C GLY A 73 -15.37 8.78 -19.89
#